data_AF-A0A4Y8LPI7-F1
#
_entry.id   AF-A0A4Y8LPI7-F1
#
_cell.length_a   1.000
_cell.length_b   1.000
_cell.length_c   1.000
_cell.angle_alpha   90.00
_cell.angle_beta   90.00
_cell.angle_gamma   90.00
#
_symmetry.space_group_name_H-M   'P 1'
#
loop_
_entity.id
_entity.type
_entity.pdbx_description
1 polymer ?
#
loop_
_entity_poly.entity_id
_entity_poly.type
_entity_poly.pdbx_seq_one_letter_code
_entity_poly.pdbx_strand_id
1 'polypeptide(L)'
;MTKTMTPVTYAVTYRWNIMTLVERKEDFAVHGEASPTNNFQGDIIDMKKTLRLLTTTALVCALMVPTLAYAAESSQEPAPPAPLAPVNASLQTDGAFAALQVGKQVYVYNNDGQLYQTKGKERIGDLKDLFVIPYGPMQVQMILIKNDKNGYMVFSDLWPKFAPCKENDSIDAYFSGRVHAAPRDKIVTRTGHHYSEQIGDEVVTYTANDFDDIGKGFHESIRVKGKLRGLILFDCCAYVVLDDGKETLSVYHAGESGAELASSIAFK
;
A
#
# COMPACT_ATOMS: atom_id res chain seq x y z
N MET A 1 -36.47 32.19 27.40
CA MET A 1 -37.07 31.11 26.58
C MET A 1 -35.96 30.46 25.76
N THR A 2 -35.38 29.39 26.27
CA THR A 2 -34.26 28.65 25.65
C THR A 2 -34.83 27.42 24.94
N LYS A 3 -34.69 27.37 23.61
CA LYS A 3 -35.03 26.18 22.80
C LYS A 3 -33.80 25.28 22.70
N THR A 4 -33.91 24.10 23.29
CA THR A 4 -32.99 22.97 23.12
C THR A 4 -33.19 22.37 21.73
N MET A 5 -32.12 22.26 20.94
CA MET A 5 -32.10 21.49 19.70
C MET A 5 -31.58 20.07 19.98
N THR A 6 -32.39 19.07 19.65
CA THR A 6 -31.99 17.66 19.59
C THR A 6 -31.36 17.35 18.23
N PRO A 7 -30.24 16.62 18.16
CA PRO A 7 -29.67 16.18 16.90
C PRO A 7 -30.45 14.98 16.33
N VAL A 8 -30.74 15.03 15.03
CA VAL A 8 -31.34 13.94 14.26
C VAL A 8 -30.22 13.09 13.67
N THR A 9 -30.17 11.82 14.05
CA THR A 9 -29.24 10.83 13.48
C THR A 9 -29.84 10.23 12.21
N TYR A 10 -29.20 10.44 11.06
CA TYR A 10 -29.53 9.73 9.83
C TYR A 10 -28.70 8.44 9.76
N ALA A 11 -29.37 7.29 9.79
CA ALA A 11 -28.75 6.01 9.46
C ALA A 11 -28.80 5.82 7.94
N VAL A 12 -27.64 5.83 7.28
CA VAL A 12 -27.52 5.49 5.86
C VAL A 12 -27.02 4.05 5.77
N THR A 13 -27.90 3.15 5.36
CA THR A 13 -27.59 1.74 5.07
C THR A 13 -27.27 1.59 3.59
N TYR A 14 -26.00 1.33 3.24
CA TYR A 14 -25.63 0.92 1.89
C TYR A 14 -25.69 -0.60 1.77
N ARG A 15 -26.62 -1.11 0.96
CA ARG A 15 -26.67 -2.51 0.52
C ARG A 15 -25.84 -2.66 -0.75
N TRP A 16 -24.79 -3.47 -0.69
CA TRP A 16 -24.01 -3.88 -1.86
C TRP A 16 -24.76 -4.99 -2.60
N ASN A 17 -25.17 -4.71 -3.85
CA ASN A 17 -25.62 -5.73 -4.81
C ASN A 17 -24.43 -6.12 -5.67
N ILE A 18 -24.01 -7.38 -5.56
CA ILE A 18 -23.02 -7.99 -6.46
C ILE A 18 -23.79 -8.50 -7.68
N MET A 19 -23.64 -7.84 -8.82
CA MET A 19 -24.07 -8.38 -10.12
C MET A 19 -22.85 -8.70 -10.99
N THR A 20 -22.84 -9.95 -11.43
CA THR A 20 -21.91 -10.61 -12.35
C THR A 20 -22.07 -10.07 -13.78
N LEU A 21 -20.95 -9.91 -14.51
CA LEU A 21 -20.88 -9.89 -15.98
C LEU A 21 -19.50 -10.46 -16.37
N VAL A 22 -19.36 -11.67 -16.91
CA VAL A 22 -19.65 -12.16 -18.27
C VAL A 22 -18.81 -11.49 -19.37
N GLU A 23 -18.06 -12.35 -20.05
CA GLU A 23 -17.02 -12.16 -21.07
C GLU A 23 -17.35 -11.18 -22.21
N ARG A 24 -16.32 -10.47 -22.67
CA ARG A 24 -16.13 -10.16 -24.10
C ARG A 24 -14.64 -10.27 -24.48
N LYS A 25 -14.35 -11.28 -25.31
CA LYS A 25 -13.26 -11.26 -26.27
C LYS A 25 -13.64 -10.33 -27.40
N GLU A 26 -12.70 -9.53 -27.89
CA GLU A 26 -12.62 -9.23 -29.32
C GLU A 26 -11.21 -8.74 -29.67
N ASP A 27 -10.71 -9.33 -30.75
CA ASP A 27 -9.40 -9.18 -31.34
C ASP A 27 -9.23 -7.82 -32.02
N PHE A 28 -8.02 -7.27 -31.97
CA PHE A 28 -7.54 -6.41 -33.06
C PHE A 28 -6.05 -6.65 -33.31
N ALA A 29 -5.75 -6.94 -34.56
CA ALA A 29 -4.42 -7.17 -35.08
C ALA A 29 -4.13 -6.24 -36.27
N VAL A 30 -2.83 -5.91 -36.40
CA VAL A 30 -2.04 -5.58 -37.61
C VAL A 30 -2.06 -4.15 -38.17
N HIS A 31 -0.92 -3.47 -38.04
CA HIS A 31 0.03 -3.01 -39.09
C HIS A 31 0.99 -1.99 -38.41
N GLY A 32 2.31 -2.00 -38.49
CA GLY A 32 3.30 -2.63 -39.36
C GLY A 32 4.28 -1.52 -39.76
N GLU A 33 5.59 -1.67 -39.46
CA GLU A 33 6.76 -1.19 -40.22
C GLU A 33 8.06 -1.33 -39.40
N ALA A 34 9.19 -1.32 -40.11
CA ALA A 34 10.32 -2.20 -39.92
C ALA A 34 11.58 -1.56 -39.29
N SER A 35 12.30 -2.40 -38.53
CA SER A 35 13.77 -2.60 -38.35
C SER A 35 14.79 -1.61 -38.97
N PRO A 36 15.97 -1.45 -38.33
CA PRO A 36 17.03 -2.44 -38.61
C PRO A 36 17.87 -2.93 -37.40
N THR A 37 18.02 -4.25 -37.38
CA THR A 37 19.21 -5.09 -37.10
C THR A 37 20.39 -4.51 -36.32
N ASN A 38 20.73 -5.17 -35.20
CA ASN A 38 22.12 -5.36 -34.79
C ASN A 38 22.39 -6.85 -34.51
N ASN A 39 23.49 -7.31 -35.09
CA ASN A 39 24.02 -8.66 -35.07
C ASN A 39 24.48 -9.07 -33.66
N PHE A 40 24.06 -10.25 -33.20
CA PHE A 40 24.89 -11.08 -32.33
C PHE A 40 24.65 -12.55 -32.69
N GLN A 41 25.76 -13.24 -32.95
CA GLN A 41 25.84 -14.61 -33.45
C GLN A 41 26.71 -15.42 -32.48
N GLY A 42 26.25 -16.65 -32.18
CA GLY A 42 26.93 -17.66 -31.37
C GLY A 42 26.42 -17.70 -29.92
N ASP A 43 25.99 -18.82 -29.31
CA ASP A 43 26.14 -20.21 -29.69
C ASP A 43 25.00 -21.09 -29.14
N ILE A 44 24.87 -22.22 -29.83
CA ILE A 44 23.90 -23.31 -29.70
C ILE A 44 24.17 -24.13 -28.44
N ILE A 45 23.13 -24.39 -27.63
CA ILE A 45 23.01 -25.68 -26.92
C ILE A 45 21.57 -26.20 -27.10
N ASP A 46 21.46 -27.22 -27.96
CA ASP A 46 20.34 -28.14 -28.09
C ASP A 46 20.26 -29.02 -26.84
N MET A 47 19.10 -29.07 -26.17
CA MET A 47 18.82 -30.17 -25.24
C MET A 47 17.38 -30.65 -25.41
N LYS A 48 17.22 -31.49 -26.43
CA LYS A 48 16.10 -32.42 -26.59
C LYS A 48 15.92 -33.32 -25.36
N LYS A 49 14.66 -33.41 -24.94
CA LYS A 49 13.96 -34.55 -24.31
C LYS A 49 14.41 -34.93 -22.90
N THR A 50 13.46 -34.93 -21.95
CA THR A 50 12.89 -36.18 -21.41
C THR A 50 11.61 -35.89 -20.61
N LEU A 51 10.55 -36.56 -21.04
CA LEU A 51 9.23 -36.68 -20.42
C LEU A 51 9.31 -37.63 -19.21
N ARG A 52 8.71 -37.26 -18.07
CA ARG A 52 8.07 -38.24 -17.15
C ARG A 52 6.82 -37.64 -16.50
N LEU A 53 5.69 -38.00 -17.10
CA LEU A 53 4.42 -38.20 -16.40
C LEU A 53 4.62 -39.28 -15.32
N LEU A 54 3.99 -39.13 -14.15
CA LEU A 54 3.33 -40.23 -13.46
C LEU A 54 2.21 -39.68 -12.58
N THR A 55 1.00 -40.11 -12.94
CA THR A 55 -0.30 -39.94 -12.31
C THR A 55 -0.55 -40.97 -11.21
N THR A 56 -1.68 -40.79 -10.50
CA THR A 56 -2.47 -41.76 -9.70
C THR A 56 -1.87 -42.18 -8.35
N THR A 57 -2.64 -42.33 -7.25
CA THR A 57 -3.94 -43.00 -7.15
C THR A 57 -4.75 -42.50 -5.95
N ALA A 58 -6.07 -42.51 -6.10
CA ALA A 58 -7.07 -42.30 -5.05
C ALA A 58 -7.44 -43.61 -4.33
N LEU A 59 -8.14 -43.45 -3.20
CA LEU A 59 -9.26 -44.28 -2.72
C LEU A 59 -8.94 -45.58 -1.92
N VAL A 60 -9.47 -45.70 -0.69
CA VAL A 60 -10.63 -46.56 -0.31
C VAL A 60 -10.67 -46.85 1.21
N CYS A 61 -11.80 -46.45 1.79
CA CYS A 61 -12.67 -47.06 2.81
C CYS A 61 -12.12 -47.80 4.06
N ALA A 62 -12.48 -47.22 5.21
CA ALA A 62 -13.53 -47.66 6.14
C ALA A 62 -13.59 -49.10 6.69
N LEU A 63 -13.97 -49.11 7.98
CA LEU A 63 -14.53 -50.18 8.83
C LEU A 63 -13.49 -51.01 9.59
N MET A 64 -13.47 -50.85 10.91
CA MET A 64 -13.97 -51.84 11.89
C MET A 64 -13.93 -51.26 13.33
N VAL A 65 -15.09 -51.16 13.96
CA VAL A 65 -15.29 -51.23 15.43
C VAL A 65 -15.69 -52.69 15.72
N PRO A 66 -15.39 -53.34 16.87
CA PRO A 66 -15.84 -52.95 18.22
C PRO A 66 -14.74 -53.13 19.31
N THR A 67 -14.75 -52.42 20.42
CA THR A 67 -15.41 -52.88 21.66
C THR A 67 -15.26 -51.80 22.73
N LEU A 68 -16.38 -51.49 23.37
CA LEU A 68 -16.48 -50.57 24.49
C LEU A 68 -15.86 -51.21 25.73
N ALA A 69 -14.66 -50.79 26.10
CA ALA A 69 -14.19 -50.90 27.47
C ALA A 69 -14.70 -49.66 28.22
N TYR A 70 -15.66 -49.90 29.12
CA TYR A 70 -16.24 -48.88 29.99
C TYR A 70 -15.19 -48.47 31.04
N ALA A 71 -14.29 -47.58 30.64
CA ALA A 71 -13.58 -46.74 31.60
C ALA A 71 -14.60 -45.69 32.07
N ALA A 72 -14.73 -45.52 33.38
CA ALA A 72 -15.55 -44.49 33.97
C ALA A 72 -15.02 -43.10 33.54
N GLU A 73 -15.55 -42.59 32.43
CA GLU A 73 -15.34 -41.22 31.99
C GLU A 73 -16.03 -40.33 33.02
N SER A 74 -15.21 -39.59 33.78
CA SER A 74 -15.68 -38.43 34.51
C SER A 74 -16.48 -37.58 33.56
N SER A 75 -17.74 -37.31 33.89
CA SER A 75 -18.60 -36.36 33.21
C SER A 75 -18.01 -34.96 33.36
N GLN A 76 -16.99 -34.66 32.57
CA GLN A 76 -16.48 -33.32 32.36
C GLN A 76 -17.06 -32.88 31.03
N GLU A 77 -18.17 -32.15 31.13
CA GLU A 77 -18.69 -31.34 30.04
C GLU A 77 -17.51 -30.58 29.41
N PRO A 78 -17.29 -30.68 28.08
CA PRO A 78 -16.18 -29.98 27.45
C PRO A 78 -16.36 -28.50 27.77
N ALA A 79 -15.35 -27.95 28.47
CA ALA A 79 -15.35 -26.54 28.82
C ALA A 79 -15.65 -25.73 27.54
N PRO A 80 -16.55 -24.72 27.61
CA PRO A 80 -16.82 -23.85 26.48
C PRO A 80 -15.48 -23.39 25.89
N PRO A 81 -15.29 -23.44 24.56
CA PRO A 81 -14.06 -22.95 23.96
C PRO A 81 -13.79 -21.54 24.49
N ALA A 82 -12.57 -21.31 24.98
CA ALA A 82 -12.18 -20.02 25.52
C ALA A 82 -12.59 -18.93 24.53
N PRO A 83 -13.19 -17.81 24.98
CA PRO A 83 -13.54 -16.70 24.10
C PRO A 83 -12.31 -16.34 23.28
N LEU A 84 -12.42 -16.38 21.95
CA LEU A 84 -11.37 -15.90 21.06
C LEU A 84 -11.01 -14.50 21.53
N ALA A 85 -9.74 -14.29 21.88
CA ALA A 85 -9.25 -12.98 22.27
C ALA A 85 -9.67 -11.96 21.20
N PRO A 86 -10.21 -10.80 21.58
CA PRO A 86 -10.70 -9.82 20.63
C PRO A 86 -9.55 -9.48 19.67
N VAL A 87 -9.77 -9.78 18.39
CA VAL A 87 -8.85 -9.36 17.35
C VAL A 87 -8.97 -7.84 17.29
N ASN A 88 -7.92 -7.14 17.73
CA ASN A 88 -7.85 -5.68 17.61
C ASN A 88 -7.91 -5.35 16.12
N ALA A 89 -9.10 -4.96 15.67
CA ALA A 89 -9.36 -4.53 14.32
C ALA A 89 -9.76 -3.05 14.32
N SER A 90 -9.20 -2.28 13.38
CA SER A 90 -9.57 -0.90 13.16
C SER A 90 -9.84 -0.68 11.67
N LEU A 91 -10.80 0.17 11.35
CA LEU A 91 -11.17 0.50 9.98
C LEU A 91 -11.04 2.01 9.80
N GLN A 92 -10.36 2.42 8.75
CA GLN A 92 -10.31 3.81 8.29
C GLN A 92 -10.74 3.87 6.83
N THR A 93 -11.34 4.99 6.44
CA THR A 93 -11.90 5.20 5.10
C THR A 93 -11.57 6.61 4.62
N ASP A 94 -11.17 6.74 3.36
CA ASP A 94 -11.00 8.03 2.68
C ASP A 94 -11.44 7.88 1.22
N GLY A 95 -12.45 8.66 0.82
CA GLY A 95 -13.10 8.55 -0.48
C GLY A 95 -13.61 7.13 -0.78
N ALA A 96 -13.11 6.53 -1.88
CA ALA A 96 -13.46 5.19 -2.33
C ALA A 96 -12.57 4.08 -1.74
N PHE A 97 -11.71 4.42 -0.78
CA PHE A 97 -10.71 3.51 -0.24
C PHE A 97 -10.98 3.18 1.23
N ALA A 98 -10.57 1.98 1.64
CA ALA A 98 -10.65 1.52 3.01
C ALA A 98 -9.36 0.82 3.44
N ALA A 99 -8.96 1.03 4.69
CA ALA A 99 -7.83 0.36 5.33
C ALA A 99 -8.32 -0.37 6.58
N LEU A 100 -8.26 -1.70 6.56
CA LEU A 100 -8.61 -2.57 7.67
C LEU A 100 -7.33 -3.07 8.34
N GLN A 101 -7.11 -2.71 9.60
CA GLN A 101 -6.09 -3.33 10.43
C GLN A 101 -6.66 -4.59 11.08
N VAL A 102 -5.88 -5.68 11.06
CA VAL A 102 -6.12 -6.91 11.82
C VAL A 102 -4.83 -7.25 12.56
N GLY A 103 -4.81 -7.09 13.89
CA GLY A 103 -3.57 -7.20 14.65
C GLY A 103 -2.62 -6.05 14.30
N LYS A 104 -1.45 -6.33 13.73
CA LYS A 104 -0.48 -5.31 13.24
C LYS A 104 -0.44 -5.22 11.71
N GLN A 105 -1.19 -6.09 11.02
CA GLN A 105 -1.25 -6.12 9.57
C GLN A 105 -2.39 -5.22 9.09
N VAL A 106 -2.17 -4.47 8.02
CA VAL A 106 -3.13 -3.55 7.41
C VAL A 106 -3.40 -4.02 5.99
N TYR A 107 -4.67 -4.11 5.64
CA TYR A 107 -5.18 -4.49 4.33
C TYR A 107 -5.91 -3.29 3.74
N VAL A 108 -5.63 -2.96 2.48
CA VAL A 108 -6.19 -1.78 1.80
C VAL A 108 -7.05 -2.23 0.62
N TYR A 109 -8.22 -1.62 0.47
CA TYR A 109 -9.26 -2.00 -0.47
C TYR A 109 -9.79 -0.78 -1.24
N ASN A 110 -10.32 -1.03 -2.43
CA ASN A 110 -11.30 -0.19 -3.12
C ASN A 110 -12.58 -1.01 -3.43
N ASN A 111 -13.43 -0.48 -4.31
CA ASN A 111 -14.65 -1.13 -4.76
C ASN A 111 -14.41 -2.41 -5.58
N ASP A 112 -13.23 -2.56 -6.20
CA ASP A 112 -12.89 -3.70 -7.06
C ASP A 112 -12.25 -4.85 -6.27
N GLY A 113 -11.76 -4.57 -5.06
CA GLY A 113 -11.22 -5.58 -4.15
C GLY A 113 -10.05 -5.08 -3.32
N GLN A 114 -9.22 -6.02 -2.87
CA GLN A 114 -8.01 -5.70 -2.13
C GLN A 114 -6.93 -5.18 -3.07
N LEU A 115 -6.34 -4.04 -2.71
CA LEU A 115 -5.25 -3.40 -3.45
C LEU A 115 -3.90 -3.89 -2.96
N TYR A 116 -3.67 -3.84 -1.64
CA TYR A 116 -2.41 -4.30 -1.05
C TYR A 116 -2.56 -4.58 0.45
N GLN A 117 -1.52 -5.14 1.05
CA GLN A 117 -1.40 -5.35 2.49
C GLN A 117 0.03 -5.10 2.97
N THR A 118 0.17 -4.72 4.23
CA THR A 118 1.47 -4.74 4.89
C THR A 118 1.89 -6.17 5.22
N LYS A 119 3.18 -6.50 5.06
CA LYS A 119 3.69 -7.85 5.34
C LYS A 119 5.13 -7.82 5.83
N GLY A 120 5.44 -8.70 6.79
CA GLY A 120 6.77 -8.82 7.38
C GLY A 120 7.00 -7.84 8.53
N LYS A 121 7.84 -8.26 9.49
CA LYS A 121 8.04 -7.57 10.78
C LYS A 121 8.45 -6.10 10.66
N GLU A 122 9.10 -5.72 9.57
CA GLU A 122 9.57 -4.35 9.33
C GLU A 122 8.52 -3.43 8.70
N ARG A 123 7.37 -3.98 8.28
CA ARG A 123 6.34 -3.28 7.53
C ARG A 123 4.95 -3.36 8.17
N ILE A 124 4.81 -4.08 9.27
CA ILE A 124 3.57 -4.16 10.08
C ILE A 124 3.64 -3.16 11.24
N GLY A 125 2.50 -2.68 11.74
CA GLY A 125 2.45 -1.63 12.75
C GLY A 125 1.02 -1.22 13.07
N ASP A 126 0.88 -0.18 13.90
CA ASP A 126 -0.44 0.40 14.16
C ASP A 126 -0.81 1.36 13.04
N LEU A 127 -1.94 1.12 12.36
CA LEU A 127 -2.56 2.06 11.44
C LEU A 127 -2.84 3.37 12.16
N LYS A 128 -2.32 4.45 11.59
CA LYS A 128 -2.51 5.82 12.07
C LYS A 128 -3.43 6.59 11.15
N ASP A 129 -3.22 6.44 9.85
CA ASP A 129 -4.01 7.16 8.87
C ASP A 129 -4.15 6.40 7.55
N LEU A 130 -5.24 6.65 6.85
CA LEU A 130 -5.47 6.37 5.44
C LEU A 130 -5.77 7.71 4.79
N PHE A 131 -4.91 8.14 3.88
CA PHE A 131 -5.05 9.41 3.18
C PHE A 131 -4.84 9.21 1.69
N VAL A 132 -5.50 10.03 0.89
CA VAL A 132 -5.42 9.96 -0.57
C VAL A 132 -4.67 11.17 -1.11
N ILE A 133 -3.77 10.93 -2.07
CA ILE A 133 -3.06 11.98 -2.81
C ILE A 133 -3.45 11.95 -4.29
N PRO A 134 -3.48 13.11 -4.97
CA PRO A 134 -3.70 13.17 -6.42
C PRO A 134 -2.43 12.80 -7.19
N TYR A 135 -2.60 12.12 -8.32
CA TYR A 135 -1.56 11.88 -9.33
C TYR A 135 -2.19 11.95 -10.73
N GLY A 136 -2.16 13.13 -11.35
CA GLY A 136 -2.91 13.40 -12.58
C GLY A 136 -4.42 13.13 -12.37
N PRO A 137 -5.08 12.34 -13.24
CA PRO A 137 -6.49 11.97 -13.05
C PRO A 137 -6.70 10.87 -12.00
N MET A 138 -5.63 10.25 -11.49
CA MET A 138 -5.67 9.14 -10.56
C MET A 138 -5.68 9.63 -9.10
N GLN A 139 -6.38 8.89 -8.25
CA GLN A 139 -6.34 9.02 -6.80
C GLN A 139 -5.51 7.88 -6.22
N VAL A 140 -4.56 8.19 -5.35
CA VAL A 140 -3.61 7.22 -4.80
C VAL A 140 -3.77 7.15 -3.30
N GLN A 141 -4.20 5.98 -2.84
CA GLN A 141 -4.36 5.65 -1.43
C GLN A 141 -3.03 5.33 -0.76
N MET A 142 -2.79 6.00 0.36
CA MET A 142 -1.61 5.87 1.20
C MET A 142 -2.03 5.51 2.62
N ILE A 143 -1.30 4.60 3.26
CA ILE A 143 -1.45 4.36 4.69
C ILE A 143 -0.24 4.86 5.46
N LEU A 144 -0.48 5.47 6.61
CA LEU A 144 0.51 5.74 7.64
C LEU A 144 0.40 4.67 8.71
N ILE A 145 1.49 3.96 8.99
CA ILE A 145 1.58 3.08 10.15
C ILE A 145 2.68 3.56 11.11
N LYS A 146 2.51 3.25 12.40
CA LYS A 146 3.58 3.33 13.40
C LYS A 146 4.14 1.93 13.62
N ASN A 147 5.32 1.66 13.07
CA ASN A 147 6.10 0.46 13.33
C ASN A 147 6.98 0.67 14.58
N ASP A 148 7.07 -0.33 15.45
CA ASP A 148 7.76 -0.21 16.74
C ASP A 148 9.27 0.06 16.60
N LYS A 149 9.89 -0.44 15.52
CA LYS A 149 11.33 -0.27 15.25
C LYS A 149 11.62 0.88 14.29
N ASN A 150 10.77 1.06 13.29
CA ASN A 150 10.99 1.97 12.17
C ASN A 150 10.25 3.32 12.31
N GLY A 151 9.43 3.50 13.35
CA GLY A 151 8.65 4.71 13.53
C GLY A 151 7.53 4.81 12.50
N TYR A 152 7.22 6.04 12.05
CA TYR A 152 6.10 6.28 11.15
C TYR A 152 6.50 6.04 9.69
N MET A 153 5.84 5.08 9.06
CA MET A 153 6.11 4.61 7.70
C MET A 153 4.88 4.80 6.83
N VAL A 154 5.11 5.24 5.59
CA VAL A 154 4.06 5.43 4.60
C VAL A 154 4.15 4.32 3.56
N PHE A 155 3.00 3.74 3.21
CA PHE A 155 2.90 2.72 2.18
C PHE A 155 1.80 3.05 1.17
N SER A 156 2.00 2.61 -0.08
CA SER A 156 1.04 2.68 -1.18
C SER A 156 0.90 1.35 -1.87
N ASP A 157 0.06 1.31 -2.90
CA ASP A 157 0.15 0.26 -3.90
C ASP A 157 1.49 0.34 -4.66
N LEU A 158 1.98 -0.80 -5.11
CA LEU A 158 3.17 -0.92 -5.92
C LEU A 158 2.85 -0.55 -7.35
N TRP A 159 3.44 0.51 -7.90
CA TRP A 159 3.29 0.77 -9.32
C TRP A 159 4.18 -0.20 -10.13
N PRO A 160 3.61 -1.12 -10.93
CA PRO A 160 4.40 -2.20 -11.58
C PRO A 160 5.52 -1.68 -12.47
N LYS A 161 5.35 -0.49 -13.06
CA LYS A 161 6.32 0.14 -13.97
C LYS A 161 7.69 0.43 -13.31
N PHE A 162 7.74 0.57 -11.98
CA PHE A 162 8.96 0.95 -11.24
C PHE A 162 9.48 -0.14 -10.31
N ALA A 163 8.88 -1.33 -10.36
CA ALA A 163 9.38 -2.50 -9.66
C ALA A 163 9.53 -3.66 -10.64
N PRO A 164 10.56 -3.61 -11.50
CA PRO A 164 10.94 -4.75 -12.33
C PRO A 164 11.03 -6.02 -11.47
N CYS A 165 10.47 -7.12 -11.97
CA CYS A 165 10.32 -8.40 -11.27
C CYS A 165 9.22 -8.48 -10.18
N LYS A 166 8.44 -7.41 -9.96
CA LYS A 166 7.27 -7.40 -9.07
C LYS A 166 5.98 -7.07 -9.81
N GLU A 167 5.97 -7.22 -11.13
CA GLU A 167 4.81 -6.98 -11.99
C GLU A 167 3.62 -7.88 -11.63
N ASN A 168 3.90 -9.03 -11.01
CA ASN A 168 2.91 -9.99 -10.54
C ASN A 168 2.64 -9.92 -9.03
N ASP A 169 3.32 -9.02 -8.30
CA ASP A 169 3.13 -8.81 -6.86
C ASP A 169 2.16 -7.66 -6.62
N SER A 170 0.87 -7.94 -6.85
CA SER A 170 -0.22 -6.99 -6.69
C SER A 170 -0.78 -6.96 -5.25
N ILE A 171 -0.03 -7.45 -4.26
CA ILE A 171 -0.56 -7.64 -2.90
C ILE A 171 0.38 -7.03 -1.86
N ASP A 172 1.70 -7.11 -1.99
CA ASP A 172 2.57 -6.51 -0.99
C ASP A 172 2.66 -4.99 -1.18
N ALA A 173 2.41 -4.24 -0.10
CA ALA A 173 2.48 -2.79 -0.12
C ALA A 173 3.85 -2.30 -0.65
N TYR A 174 3.92 -1.10 -1.22
CA TYR A 174 5.16 -0.41 -1.57
C TYR A 174 5.55 0.59 -0.48
N PHE A 175 6.84 0.65 -0.14
CA PHE A 175 7.34 1.58 0.87
C PHE A 175 7.62 2.95 0.24
N SER A 176 6.69 3.87 0.46
CA SER A 176 6.65 5.19 -0.18
C SER A 176 7.53 6.21 0.55
N GLY A 177 7.69 6.10 1.87
CA GLY A 177 8.52 7.03 2.62
C GLY A 177 8.30 7.01 4.12
N ARG A 178 8.79 8.03 4.82
CA ARG A 178 8.63 8.19 6.27
C ARG A 178 8.10 9.56 6.62
N VAL A 179 7.39 9.58 7.74
CA VAL A 179 7.07 10.80 8.48
C VAL A 179 7.82 10.75 9.80
N HIS A 180 8.31 11.89 10.27
CA HIS A 180 9.06 12.00 11.51
C HIS A 180 8.21 12.68 12.57
N ALA A 181 8.32 12.18 13.81
CA ALA A 181 7.64 12.78 14.95
C ALA A 181 8.14 14.19 15.29
N ALA A 182 9.41 14.48 14.96
CA ALA A 182 10.02 15.78 15.13
C ALA A 182 10.43 16.36 13.75
N PRO A 183 10.54 17.70 13.64
CA PRO A 183 11.11 18.36 12.48
C PRO A 183 12.50 17.84 12.12
N ARG A 184 12.85 17.91 10.83
CA ARG A 184 14.14 17.50 10.27
C ARG A 184 14.75 18.62 9.44
N ASP A 185 16.07 18.72 9.46
CA ASP A 185 16.77 19.68 8.58
C ASP A 185 16.91 19.15 7.16
N LYS A 186 16.97 17.82 6.99
CA LYS A 186 17.07 17.15 5.69
C LYS A 186 16.46 15.76 5.72
N ILE A 187 15.78 15.39 4.64
CA ILE A 187 15.27 14.04 4.40
C ILE A 187 15.63 13.64 2.98
N VAL A 188 16.24 12.47 2.82
CA VAL A 188 16.58 11.90 1.52
C VAL A 188 15.74 10.65 1.31
N THR A 189 15.19 10.49 0.11
CA THR A 189 14.42 9.30 -0.25
C THR A 189 15.31 8.06 -0.34
N ARG A 190 14.69 6.88 -0.26
CA ARG A 190 15.43 5.59 -0.29
C ARG A 190 16.33 5.45 -1.52
N THR A 191 15.89 5.98 -2.66
CA THR A 191 16.62 5.87 -3.93
C THR A 191 17.61 7.01 -4.14
N GLY A 192 17.62 8.04 -3.30
CA GLY A 192 18.52 9.18 -3.43
C GLY A 192 18.14 10.20 -4.50
N HIS A 193 17.22 9.88 -5.41
CA HIS A 193 16.79 10.77 -6.50
C HIS A 193 16.01 12.01 -6.03
N HIS A 194 15.55 12.01 -4.79
CA HIS A 194 14.86 13.15 -4.21
C HIS A 194 15.33 13.39 -2.79
N TYR A 195 15.41 14.66 -2.42
CA TYR A 195 15.56 15.07 -1.03
C TYR A 195 14.76 16.33 -0.74
N SER A 196 14.56 16.63 0.53
CA SER A 196 14.03 17.92 0.98
C SER A 196 14.89 18.43 2.12
N GLU A 197 15.05 19.74 2.19
CA GLU A 197 15.81 20.41 3.24
C GLU A 197 15.09 21.65 3.76
N GLN A 198 15.31 21.94 5.03
CA GLN A 198 14.80 23.13 5.69
C GLN A 198 15.74 24.30 5.43
N ILE A 199 15.21 25.38 4.84
CA ILE A 199 15.90 26.65 4.62
C ILE A 199 15.07 27.76 5.27
N GLY A 200 15.47 28.20 6.48
CA GLY A 200 14.72 29.22 7.23
C GLY A 200 13.33 28.73 7.67
N ASP A 201 12.28 29.46 7.30
CA ASP A 201 10.88 29.07 7.52
C ASP A 201 10.30 28.23 6.37
N GLU A 202 11.11 27.89 5.37
CA GLU A 202 10.71 27.14 4.19
C GLU A 202 11.36 25.77 4.12
N VAL A 203 10.69 24.89 3.40
CA VAL A 203 11.18 23.58 3.01
C VAL A 203 11.29 23.56 1.49
N VAL A 204 12.43 23.11 1.00
CA VAL A 204 12.73 23.02 -0.41
C VAL A 204 12.92 21.56 -0.78
N THR A 205 12.18 21.10 -1.77
CA THR A 205 12.28 19.73 -2.30
C THR A 205 13.01 19.77 -3.63
N TYR A 206 13.96 18.85 -3.77
CA TYR A 206 14.84 18.72 -4.91
C TYR A 206 14.67 17.36 -5.57
N THR A 207 14.72 17.36 -6.90
CA THR A 207 14.66 16.16 -7.74
C THR A 207 15.92 16.06 -8.58
N ALA A 208 16.44 14.85 -8.75
CA ALA A 208 17.61 14.59 -9.55
C ALA A 208 17.37 15.06 -11.00
N ASN A 209 18.38 15.70 -11.59
CA ASN A 209 18.32 16.12 -12.99
C ASN A 209 18.33 14.91 -13.94
N ASP A 210 18.92 13.81 -13.49
CA ASP A 210 19.00 12.54 -14.20
C ASP A 210 18.85 11.41 -13.19
N PHE A 211 17.87 10.53 -13.42
CA PHE A 211 17.58 9.40 -12.52
C PHE A 211 18.57 8.25 -12.70
N ASP A 212 19.34 8.23 -13.79
CA ASP A 212 20.40 7.24 -14.02
C ASP A 212 21.77 7.74 -13.50
N ASP A 213 21.92 9.06 -13.30
CA ASP A 213 23.15 9.70 -12.84
C ASP A 213 22.88 10.90 -11.90
N ILE A 214 22.73 10.60 -10.60
CA ILE A 214 22.56 11.61 -9.54
C ILE A 214 23.74 12.59 -9.43
N GLY A 215 24.90 12.29 -10.02
CA GLY A 215 26.07 13.17 -10.06
C GLY A 215 25.84 14.43 -10.89
N LYS A 216 24.84 14.43 -11.79
CA LYS A 216 24.43 15.62 -12.58
C LYS A 216 23.65 16.66 -11.76
N GLY A 217 23.52 16.43 -10.45
CA GLY A 217 22.91 17.38 -9.52
C GLY A 217 21.39 17.31 -9.50
N PHE A 218 20.79 18.31 -8.89
CA PHE A 218 19.36 18.38 -8.60
C PHE A 218 18.81 19.75 -8.98
N HIS A 219 17.55 19.79 -9.38
CA HIS A 219 16.78 21.02 -9.53
C HIS A 219 15.77 21.15 -8.39
N GLU A 220 15.43 22.39 -8.04
CA GLU A 220 14.35 22.69 -7.11
C GLU A 220 13.01 22.34 -7.77
N SER A 221 12.23 21.48 -7.13
CA SER A 221 10.90 21.08 -7.60
C SER A 221 9.82 21.92 -6.95
N ILE A 222 9.87 22.09 -5.63
CA ILE A 222 8.95 22.93 -4.87
C ILE A 222 9.62 23.58 -3.67
N ARG A 223 9.03 24.69 -3.24
CA ARG A 223 9.38 25.44 -2.04
C ARG A 223 8.11 25.85 -1.32
N VAL A 224 8.02 25.54 -0.03
CA VAL A 224 6.80 25.72 0.77
C VAL A 224 7.15 26.11 2.20
N LYS A 225 6.38 27.02 2.80
CA LYS A 225 6.52 27.37 4.22
C LYS A 225 6.07 26.25 5.14
N GLY A 226 6.83 26.00 6.20
CA GLY A 226 6.51 25.00 7.22
C GLY A 226 7.75 24.35 7.81
N LYS A 227 7.53 23.34 8.65
CA LYS A 227 8.60 22.51 9.21
C LYS A 227 8.63 21.16 8.53
N LEU A 228 9.79 20.75 8.00
CA LEU A 228 9.94 19.49 7.29
C LEU A 228 9.71 18.31 8.25
N ARG A 229 8.70 17.47 7.94
CA ARG A 229 8.35 16.28 8.73
C ARG A 229 8.51 14.99 7.94
N GLY A 230 8.43 15.01 6.63
CA GLY A 230 8.49 13.78 5.85
C GLY A 230 8.70 14.03 4.37
N LEU A 231 9.04 12.96 3.67
CA LEU A 231 9.14 12.92 2.21
C LEU A 231 8.62 11.56 1.75
N ILE A 232 7.59 11.61 0.93
CA ILE A 232 6.87 10.45 0.39
C ILE A 232 7.12 10.42 -1.12
N LEU A 233 7.32 9.23 -1.65
CA LEU A 233 7.39 8.97 -3.08
C LEU A 233 6.21 8.13 -3.51
N PHE A 234 5.53 8.61 -4.55
CA PHE A 234 4.72 7.74 -5.40
C PHE A 234 5.23 7.88 -6.81
N ASP A 235 5.51 6.75 -7.45
CA ASP A 235 6.16 6.75 -8.76
C ASP A 235 7.51 7.51 -8.73
N CYS A 236 7.67 8.55 -9.56
CA CYS A 236 8.81 9.44 -9.64
C CYS A 236 8.52 10.77 -8.96
N CYS A 237 7.32 10.99 -8.42
CA CYS A 237 6.89 12.25 -7.85
C CYS A 237 7.16 12.31 -6.35
N ALA A 238 7.77 13.40 -5.92
CA ALA A 238 7.99 13.72 -4.52
C ALA A 238 6.81 14.48 -3.91
N TYR A 239 6.38 14.01 -2.73
CA TYR A 239 5.37 14.63 -1.89
C TYR A 239 6.01 14.97 -0.54
N VAL A 240 6.14 16.27 -0.26
CA VAL A 240 6.75 16.75 0.99
C VAL A 240 5.68 16.84 2.08
N VAL A 241 6.02 16.39 3.28
CA VAL A 241 5.12 16.42 4.44
C VAL A 241 5.62 17.48 5.41
N LEU A 242 4.73 18.42 5.74
CA LEU A 242 5.04 19.61 6.52
C LEU A 242 4.16 19.69 7.77
N ASP A 243 4.75 20.18 8.84
CA ASP A 243 4.02 20.75 9.96
C ASP A 243 3.90 22.26 9.72
N ASP A 244 2.68 22.70 9.39
CA ASP A 244 2.33 24.10 9.14
C ASP A 244 1.62 24.76 10.34
N GLY A 245 1.70 24.12 11.53
CA GLY A 245 1.06 24.59 12.75
C GLY A 245 -0.43 24.22 12.88
N LYS A 246 -1.00 23.48 11.93
CA LYS A 246 -2.35 22.91 12.03
C LYS A 246 -2.34 21.63 12.86
N GLU A 247 -3.53 21.09 13.12
CA GLU A 247 -3.70 19.82 13.84
C GLU A 247 -3.26 18.58 13.04
N THR A 248 -3.07 18.73 11.73
CA THR A 248 -2.68 17.70 10.78
C THR A 248 -1.37 18.10 10.10
N LEU A 249 -0.64 17.12 9.57
CA LEU A 249 0.48 17.41 8.69
C LEU A 249 -0.02 17.64 7.26
N SER A 250 0.43 18.70 6.60
CA SER A 250 0.07 19.01 5.23
C SER A 250 1.00 18.30 4.25
N VAL A 251 0.46 17.74 3.17
CA VAL A 251 1.22 17.05 2.13
C VAL A 251 1.18 17.90 0.86
N TYR A 252 2.33 18.29 0.33
CA TYR A 252 2.46 19.12 -0.87
C TYR A 252 3.22 18.39 -1.98
N HIS A 253 2.91 18.72 -3.23
CA HIS A 253 3.67 18.25 -4.40
C HIS A 253 3.94 19.38 -5.39
N ALA A 254 4.79 19.10 -6.38
CA ALA A 254 4.99 19.96 -7.54
C ALA A 254 3.76 19.88 -8.46
N GLY A 255 3.00 20.97 -8.51
CA GLY A 255 1.94 21.20 -9.47
C GLY A 255 2.37 22.17 -10.58
N GLU A 256 1.44 22.49 -11.49
CA GLU A 256 1.75 23.31 -12.67
C GLU A 256 2.15 24.74 -12.32
N SER A 257 1.60 25.25 -11.21
CA SER A 257 1.80 26.64 -10.75
C SER A 257 2.75 26.77 -9.56
N GLY A 258 3.42 25.68 -9.16
CA GLY A 258 4.28 25.62 -7.98
C GLY A 258 3.80 24.57 -6.99
N ALA A 259 3.90 24.86 -5.69
CA ALA A 259 3.51 23.91 -4.68
C ALA A 259 1.99 23.82 -4.51
N GLU A 260 1.45 22.61 -4.63
CA GLU A 260 0.02 22.34 -4.48
C GLU A 260 -0.23 21.43 -3.27
N LEU A 261 -1.24 21.78 -2.47
CA LEU A 261 -1.67 20.96 -1.34
C LEU A 261 -2.36 19.70 -1.88
N ALA A 262 -1.70 18.56 -1.73
CA ALA A 262 -2.19 17.27 -2.19
C ALA A 262 -3.15 16.62 -1.17
N SER A 263 -2.82 16.70 0.11
CA SER A 263 -3.54 15.97 1.16
C SER A 263 -3.18 16.47 2.57
N SER A 264 -3.77 15.85 3.59
CA SER A 264 -3.43 16.05 4.99
C SER A 264 -3.37 14.73 5.74
N ILE A 265 -2.42 14.59 6.65
CA ILE A 265 -2.22 13.38 7.47
C ILE A 265 -2.61 13.67 8.92
N ALA A 266 -3.50 12.85 9.47
CA ALA A 266 -3.79 12.82 10.90
C ALA A 266 -2.57 12.30 11.68
N PHE A 267 -1.91 13.20 12.41
CA PHE A 267 -0.65 12.91 13.10
C PHE A 267 -0.73 13.36 14.56
N LYS A 268 -1.42 12.58 15.39
CA LYS A 268 -1.50 12.76 16.86
C LYS A 268 -0.99 11.51 17.58
#